data_AF-A0A699REA2-F1
#
_entry.id   AF-A0A699REA2-F1
#
_cell.length_a   1.000
_cell.length_b   1.000
_cell.length_c   1.000
_cell.angle_alpha   90.00
_cell.angle_beta   90.00
_cell.angle_gamma   90.00
#
_symmetry.space_group_name_H-M   'P 1'
#
loop_
_entity.id
_entity.type
_entity.pdbx_description
1 polymer ?
#
loop_
_entity_poly.entity_id
_entity_poly.type
_entity_poly.pdbx_seq_one_letter_code
_entity_poly.pdbx_strand_id
1 'polypeptide(L)'
;AADFIGCSILNNQFRYLGVMVGDNTSRLKVWDDIIRKIKSHISKWKVKTLSIGGRLTLLKSVLGASPIYAMSIFTVPRGILKALESIRNRFFNGADQSDHKSHGSLGIRFLLPRKKEA
;
A
#
# COMPACT_ATOMS: atom_id res chain seq x y z
N ALA A 1 18.55 -15.00 -35.51
CA ALA A 1 18.79 -16.14 -34.58
C ALA A 1 17.49 -16.61 -33.91
N ALA A 2 16.72 -15.74 -33.23
CA ALA A 2 15.47 -16.13 -32.55
C ALA A 2 14.39 -16.70 -33.51
N ASP A 3 14.26 -16.12 -34.70
CA ASP A 3 13.30 -16.57 -35.73
C ASP A 3 13.58 -17.99 -36.25
N PHE A 4 14.84 -18.44 -36.20
CA PHE A 4 15.26 -19.76 -36.68
C PHE A 4 14.82 -20.91 -35.75
N ILE A 5 14.55 -20.62 -34.47
CA ILE A 5 14.12 -21.61 -33.47
C ILE A 5 12.58 -21.53 -33.26
N GLY A 6 11.86 -20.76 -34.07
CA GLY A 6 10.41 -20.54 -33.90
C GLY A 6 10.05 -19.84 -32.58
N CYS A 7 11.01 -19.15 -31.97
CA CYS A 7 10.81 -18.49 -30.68
C CYS A 7 10.21 -17.10 -30.89
N SER A 8 8.93 -16.94 -30.53
CA SER A 8 8.27 -15.64 -30.53
C SER A 8 8.97 -14.71 -29.53
N ILE A 9 9.41 -13.55 -30.00
CA ILE A 9 9.95 -12.50 -29.13
C ILE A 9 8.81 -12.04 -28.22
N LEU A 10 8.87 -12.42 -26.94
CA LEU A 10 7.93 -11.95 -25.93
C LEU A 10 7.96 -10.41 -25.91
N ASN A 11 6.79 -9.78 -26.03
CA ASN A 11 6.66 -8.34 -25.88
C ASN A 11 7.39 -7.91 -24.61
N ASN A 12 8.16 -6.82 -24.71
CA ASN A 12 9.05 -6.35 -23.67
C ASN A 12 8.32 -5.89 -22.38
N GLN A 13 6.99 -6.04 -22.30
CA GLN A 13 6.12 -5.65 -21.20
C GLN A 13 5.11 -6.77 -20.89
N PHE A 14 5.20 -7.36 -19.69
CA PHE A 14 4.24 -8.38 -19.24
C PHE A 14 3.86 -8.18 -17.76
N ARG A 15 2.65 -8.57 -17.36
CA ARG A 15 2.20 -8.45 -15.96
C ARG A 15 2.56 -9.70 -15.18
N TYR A 16 3.48 -9.59 -14.22
CA TYR A 16 3.87 -10.67 -13.32
C TYR A 16 3.50 -10.30 -11.87
N LEU A 17 2.78 -11.20 -11.19
CA LEU A 17 2.33 -10.99 -9.79
C LEU A 17 1.61 -9.64 -9.56
N GLY A 18 0.92 -9.14 -10.59
CA GLY A 18 0.18 -7.88 -10.55
C GLY A 18 1.01 -6.62 -10.87
N VAL A 19 2.32 -6.74 -11.10
CA VAL A 19 3.24 -5.66 -11.48
C VAL A 19 3.60 -5.79 -12.96
N MET A 20 3.63 -4.68 -13.70
CA MET A 20 4.15 -4.69 -15.08
C MET A 20 5.68 -4.74 -15.06
N VAL A 21 6.22 -5.79 -15.65
CA VAL A 21 7.66 -6.05 -15.80
C VAL A 21 8.06 -5.64 -17.21
N GLY A 22 9.05 -4.75 -17.33
CA GLY A 22 9.66 -4.35 -18.60
C GLY A 22 9.11 -3.07 -19.27
N ASP A 23 8.12 -2.42 -18.65
CA ASP A 23 7.74 -1.05 -19.02
C ASP A 23 8.38 -0.03 -18.04
N ASN A 24 8.65 1.18 -18.53
CA ASN A 24 8.86 2.38 -17.71
C ASN A 24 7.57 2.81 -16.99
N THR A 25 6.61 1.90 -16.80
CA THR A 25 5.40 2.12 -16.01
C THR A 25 5.77 2.80 -14.73
N SER A 26 5.46 4.10 -14.69
CA SER A 26 5.89 5.02 -13.65
C SER A 26 5.72 4.34 -12.31
N ARG A 27 6.81 4.19 -11.55
CA ARG A 27 6.83 3.49 -10.24
C ARG A 27 5.66 3.95 -9.35
N LEU A 28 5.25 5.21 -9.51
CA LEU A 28 4.07 5.83 -8.91
C LEU A 28 2.73 5.15 -9.23
N LYS A 29 2.47 4.71 -10.46
CA LYS A 29 1.24 3.98 -10.84
C LYS A 29 1.11 2.64 -10.12
N VAL A 30 2.23 1.91 -9.96
CA VAL A 30 2.25 0.65 -9.19
C VAL A 30 1.87 0.92 -7.74
N TRP A 31 2.43 1.99 -7.15
CA TRP A 31 2.08 2.39 -5.79
C TRP A 31 0.64 2.87 -5.65
N ASP A 32 0.08 3.57 -6.65
CA ASP A 32 -1.31 4.00 -6.63
C ASP A 32 -2.28 2.80 -6.66
N ASP A 33 -1.98 1.79 -7.48
CA ASP A 33 -2.73 0.52 -7.50
C ASP A 33 -2.74 -0.16 -6.12
N ILE A 34 -1.60 -0.18 -5.44
CA ILE A 34 -1.48 -0.77 -4.09
C ILE A 34 -2.28 0.05 -3.07
N ILE A 35 -2.18 1.39 -3.12
CA ILE A 35 -2.97 2.27 -2.25
C ILE A 35 -4.47 2.04 -2.46
N ARG A 36 -4.92 1.93 -3.72
CA ARG A 36 -6.33 1.64 -4.03
C ARG A 36 -6.78 0.32 -3.45
N LYS A 37 -5.97 -0.75 -3.59
CA LYS A 37 -6.25 -2.05 -2.98
C LYS A 37 -6.37 -1.94 -1.47
N ILE A 38 -5.39 -1.32 -0.80
CA ILE A 38 -5.40 -1.11 0.66
C ILE A 38 -6.67 -0.37 1.09
N LYS A 39 -7.03 0.73 0.43
CA LYS A 39 -8.27 1.47 0.72
C LYS A 39 -9.50 0.59 0.55
N SER A 40 -9.58 -0.18 -0.53
CA SER A 40 -10.69 -1.10 -0.77
C SER A 40 -10.79 -2.17 0.32
N HIS A 41 -9.68 -2.80 0.69
CA HIS A 41 -9.65 -3.77 1.79
C HIS A 41 -10.14 -3.15 3.10
N ILE A 42 -9.61 -1.98 3.46
CA ILE A 42 -9.95 -1.28 4.71
C ILE A 42 -11.42 -0.82 4.71
N SER A 43 -11.95 -0.36 3.58
CA SER A 43 -13.34 0.10 3.46
C SER A 43 -14.38 -1.00 3.69
N LYS A 44 -14.02 -2.26 3.44
CA LYS A 44 -14.89 -3.42 3.69
C LYS A 44 -15.08 -3.69 5.18
N TRP A 45 -14.20 -3.18 6.04
CA TRP A 45 -14.26 -3.41 7.48
C TRP A 45 -15.04 -2.29 8.17
N LYS A 46 -16.06 -2.67 8.95
CA LYS A 46 -16.76 -1.74 9.84
C LYS A 46 -15.84 -1.36 11.00
N VAL A 47 -15.15 -0.24 10.87
CA VAL A 47 -14.23 0.30 11.88
C VAL A 47 -14.91 0.47 13.24
N LYS A 48 -16.19 0.85 13.23
CA LYS A 48 -17.03 1.10 14.42
C LYS A 48 -17.33 -0.16 15.23
N THR A 49 -17.18 -1.36 14.66
CA THR A 49 -17.44 -2.64 15.36
C THR A 49 -16.16 -3.28 15.91
N LEU A 50 -14.98 -2.70 15.67
CA LEU A 50 -13.71 -3.23 16.14
C LEU A 50 -13.23 -2.48 17.39
N SER A 51 -12.72 -3.23 18.37
CA SER A 51 -11.98 -2.66 19.49
C SER A 51 -10.73 -1.91 19.01
N ILE A 52 -10.16 -1.05 19.86
CA ILE A 52 -8.91 -0.33 19.53
C ILE A 52 -7.77 -1.29 19.15
N GLY A 53 -7.68 -2.43 19.85
CA GLY A 53 -6.71 -3.48 19.55
C GLY A 53 -7.02 -4.23 18.25
N GLY A 54 -8.30 -4.50 17.98
CA GLY A 54 -8.74 -5.09 16.71
C GLY A 54 -8.38 -4.21 15.51
N ARG A 55 -8.58 -2.89 15.63
CA ARG A 55 -8.19 -1.91 14.60
C ARG A 55 -6.69 -1.93 14.34
N LEU A 56 -5.87 -1.97 15.40
CA LEU A 56 -4.42 -2.02 15.26
C LEU A 56 -3.95 -3.32 14.58
N THR A 57 -4.47 -4.47 15.00
CA THR A 57 -4.11 -5.77 14.43
C THR A 57 -4.50 -5.87 12.96
N LEU A 58 -5.71 -5.45 12.61
CA LEU A 58 -6.18 -5.45 11.23
C LEU A 58 -5.37 -4.50 10.35
N LEU A 59 -5.04 -3.33 10.86
CA LEU A 59 -4.22 -2.39 10.11
C LEU A 59 -2.81 -2.96 9.87
N LYS A 60 -2.21 -3.60 10.88
CA LYS A 60 -0.90 -4.25 10.75
C LYS A 60 -0.92 -5.38 9.73
N SER A 61 -1.98 -6.19 9.69
CA SER A 61 -2.09 -7.28 8.72
C SER A 61 -2.29 -6.76 7.30
N VAL A 62 -3.17 -5.77 7.08
CA VAL A 62 -3.46 -5.22 5.74
C VAL A 62 -2.31 -4.36 5.20
N LEU A 63 -1.79 -3.41 5.99
CA LEU A 63 -0.65 -2.58 5.58
C LEU A 63 0.66 -3.35 5.57
N GLY A 64 0.77 -4.43 6.33
CA GLY A 64 1.91 -5.34 6.26
C GLY A 64 1.86 -6.12 4.95
N ALA A 65 0.84 -6.96 4.74
CA ALA A 65 0.83 -7.89 3.62
C ALA A 65 0.75 -7.22 2.23
N SER A 66 0.02 -6.11 2.09
CA SER A 66 -0.33 -5.57 0.77
C SER A 66 0.84 -4.90 0.01
N PRO A 67 1.69 -4.06 0.63
CA PRO A 67 2.83 -3.45 -0.05
C PRO A 67 4.16 -4.23 0.07
N ILE A 68 4.26 -5.32 0.86
CA ILE A 68 5.55 -6.02 1.11
C ILE A 68 6.29 -6.35 -0.19
N TYR A 69 5.59 -6.93 -1.17
CA TYR A 69 6.20 -7.32 -2.44
C TYR A 69 6.74 -6.12 -3.22
N ALA A 70 5.97 -5.03 -3.28
CA ALA A 70 6.38 -3.82 -3.98
C ALA A 70 7.50 -3.06 -3.26
N MET A 71 7.53 -3.07 -1.92
CA MET A 71 8.64 -2.50 -1.12
C MET A 71 9.95 -3.27 -1.32
N SER A 72 9.87 -4.57 -1.62
CA SER A 72 11.04 -5.40 -1.90
C SER A 72 11.65 -5.12 -3.27
N ILE A 73 10.85 -4.69 -4.24
CA ILE A 73 11.27 -4.53 -5.65
C ILE A 73 11.50 -3.05 -5.99
N PHE A 74 10.78 -2.14 -5.35
CA PHE A 74 10.81 -0.71 -5.64
C PHE A 74 11.11 0.12 -4.39
N THR A 75 11.92 1.17 -4.55
CA THR A 75 12.09 2.20 -3.52
C THR A 75 10.76 2.91 -3.26
N VAL A 76 10.38 3.01 -1.99
CA VAL A 76 9.14 3.68 -1.56
C VAL A 76 9.28 5.20 -1.69
N PRO A 77 8.45 5.88 -2.50
CA PRO A 77 8.45 7.33 -2.58
C PRO A 77 7.92 7.95 -1.28
N ARG A 78 8.47 9.11 -0.88
CA ARG A 78 8.00 9.85 0.31
C ARG A 78 6.51 10.20 0.25
N GLY A 79 5.97 10.48 -0.95
CA GLY A 79 4.54 10.78 -1.14
C GLY A 79 3.64 9.58 -0.83
N ILE A 80 4.06 8.38 -1.20
CA ILE A 80 3.34 7.13 -0.92
C ILE A 80 3.36 6.81 0.57
N LEU A 81 4.50 7.03 1.23
CA LEU A 81 4.61 6.85 2.68
C LEU A 81 3.62 7.75 3.43
N LYS A 82 3.54 9.03 3.06
CA LYS A 82 2.56 9.98 3.62
C LYS A 82 1.11 9.53 3.37
N ALA A 83 0.82 8.98 2.19
CA ALA A 83 -0.51 8.47 1.88
C ALA A 83 -0.89 7.25 2.75
N LEU A 84 0.04 6.31 2.96
CA LEU A 84 -0.17 5.16 3.85
C LEU A 84 -0.36 5.59 5.30
N GLU A 85 0.42 6.56 5.80
CA GLU A 85 0.24 7.14 7.14
C GLU A 85 -1.12 7.82 7.29
N SER A 86 -1.57 8.55 6.27
CA SER A 86 -2.89 9.17 6.26
C SER A 86 -4.02 8.15 6.33
N ILE A 87 -3.90 7.02 5.60
CA ILE A 87 -4.88 5.92 5.65
C ILE A 87 -4.91 5.29 7.03
N ARG A 88 -3.73 5.01 7.61
CA ARG A 88 -3.61 4.51 8.99
C ARG A 88 -4.33 5.43 9.98
N ASN A 89 -4.05 6.73 9.92
CA ASN A 89 -4.59 7.67 10.89
C ASN A 89 -6.12 7.80 10.77
N ARG A 90 -6.64 7.85 9.53
CA ARG A 90 -8.09 7.87 9.28
C ARG A 90 -8.79 6.61 9.80
N PHE A 91 -8.22 5.44 9.52
CA PHE A 91 -8.78 4.17 9.99
C PHE A 91 -8.73 4.04 11.51
N PHE A 92 -7.62 4.44 12.12
CA PHE A 92 -7.47 4.38 13.58
C PHE A 92 -8.43 5.34 14.29
N ASN A 93 -8.55 6.58 13.80
CA ASN A 93 -9.45 7.57 14.39
C ASN A 93 -10.93 7.29 14.08
N GLY A 94 -11.25 6.33 13.21
CA GLY A 94 -12.63 6.01 12.85
C GLY A 94 -13.36 7.16 12.14
N ALA A 95 -12.60 8.05 11.49
CA ALA A 95 -13.16 9.15 10.70
C ALA A 95 -13.84 8.55 9.47
N ASP A 96 -15.15 8.34 9.58
CA ASP A 96 -16.02 8.08 8.44
C ASP A 96 -16.02 9.32 7.54
N GLN A 97 -16.14 9.14 6.22
CA GLN A 97 -16.18 10.27 5.27
C GLN A 97 -17.38 11.20 5.51
N SER A 98 -18.32 10.84 6.39
CA SER A 98 -19.53 11.60 6.67
C SER A 98 -19.50 12.54 7.88
N ASP A 99 -18.46 12.61 8.73
CA ASP A 99 -18.53 13.43 9.95
C ASP A 99 -17.43 14.52 10.02
N HIS A 100 -17.90 15.75 9.91
CA HIS A 100 -17.14 16.99 9.99
C HIS A 100 -16.73 17.26 11.44
N LYS A 101 -15.75 16.52 11.99
CA LYS A 101 -15.21 16.80 13.32
C LYS A 101 -13.68 16.77 13.38
N SER A 102 -13.13 17.98 13.33
CA SER A 102 -11.81 18.32 13.82
C SER A 102 -11.77 18.16 15.33
N HIS A 103 -10.98 17.21 15.88
CA HIS A 103 -10.17 17.42 17.08
C HIS A 103 -9.29 16.20 17.40
N GLY A 104 -8.01 16.44 17.71
CA GLY A 104 -7.13 15.48 18.37
C GLY A 104 -6.19 14.70 17.45
N SER A 105 -5.08 15.32 17.05
CA SER A 105 -3.91 14.59 16.54
C SER A 105 -3.27 13.77 17.67
N LEU A 106 -3.77 12.56 17.94
CA LEU A 106 -3.05 11.61 18.77
C LEU A 106 -1.91 11.03 17.91
N GLY A 107 -0.73 11.65 18.06
CA GLY A 107 0.45 11.38 17.26
C GLY A 107 0.87 9.92 17.29
N ILE A 108 0.61 9.19 16.21
CA ILE A 108 1.06 7.82 16.02
C ILE A 108 2.48 7.82 15.45
N ARG A 109 3.47 8.18 16.28
CA ARG A 109 4.91 8.02 15.98
C ARG A 109 5.39 6.56 16.17
N PHE A 110 4.46 5.62 16.39
CA PHE A 110 4.77 4.28 16.91
C PHE A 110 4.89 3.16 15.86
N LEU A 111 4.62 3.40 14.57
CA LEU A 111 4.51 2.31 13.57
C LEU A 111 5.34 2.51 12.30
N LEU A 112 6.44 3.25 12.37
CA LEU A 112 7.50 3.09 11.39
C LEU A 112 8.50 2.06 11.94
N PRO A 113 8.90 1.03 11.17
CA PRO A 113 10.05 0.22 11.55
C PRO A 113 11.21 1.19 11.71
N ARG A 114 11.80 1.21 12.92
CA ARG A 114 13.04 1.93 13.21
C ARG A 114 14.00 1.66 12.05
N LYS A 115 14.43 2.71 11.35
CA LYS A 115 15.66 2.61 10.58
C LYS A 115 16.71 2.04 11.54
N LYS A 116 17.20 0.83 11.26
CA LYS A 116 18.52 0.45 11.75
C LYS A 116 19.49 1.25 10.89
N GLU A 117 19.89 2.40 11.40
CA GLU A 117 21.09 3.07 10.92
C GLU A 117 22.28 2.27 11.48
N ALA A 118 23.09 1.75 10.56
CA ALA A 118 24.45 1.31 10.82
C ALA A 118 25.37 2.49 10.49
#